data_AF-A0A955VXY8-F1
#
_entry.id   AF-A0A955VXY8-F1
#
_cell.length_a   1.000
_cell.length_b   1.000
_cell.length_c   1.000
_cell.angle_alpha   90.00
_cell.angle_beta   90.00
_cell.angle_gamma   90.00
#
_symmetry.space_group_name_H-M   'P 1'
#
loop_
_entity.id
_entity.type
_entity.pdbx_description
1 polymer ?
#
loop_
_entity_poly.entity_id
_entity_poly.type
_entity_poly.pdbx_seq_one_letter_code
_entity_poly.pdbx_strand_id
1 'polypeptide(L)'
;LLPLVLCTPAWAIEPCDPRYQSQAVERMERLEFLMTETDDVIAATSEQSVLDGRRSLHEHIARLRECIELHPENPQLSYAVGLCWYNMPGAFEEDVATQARQWMERTLTLAPNHHHARLYLGHVCFDTGAWPEAVETFSRVPNGFFGRIGQRWRDLKLAELTFCARLKANPTSISVEDFRTLADRYLAADEVDRPMPEELVRSIESMREDPSSKVPAWLEKGVTDLLSSLEVPDSF
;
A
#
# COMPACT_ATOMS: atom_id res chain seq x y z
N LEU A 1 14.11 -57.04 -23.83
CA LEU A 1 12.65 -56.84 -23.70
C LEU A 1 12.44 -55.77 -22.63
N LEU A 2 11.93 -54.60 -23.05
CA LEU A 2 11.63 -53.35 -22.30
C LEU A 2 10.57 -53.54 -21.17
N PRO A 3 10.28 -52.59 -20.23
CA PRO A 3 10.39 -51.13 -20.40
C PRO A 3 10.87 -50.23 -19.23
N LEU A 4 11.14 -48.97 -19.63
CA LEU A 4 11.15 -47.69 -18.92
C LEU A 4 10.71 -47.64 -17.44
N VAL A 5 11.59 -47.15 -16.57
CA VAL A 5 11.21 -46.37 -15.39
C VAL A 5 11.93 -45.03 -15.48
N LEU A 6 11.13 -43.97 -15.52
CA LEU A 6 11.54 -42.58 -15.61
C LEU A 6 12.38 -42.20 -14.38
N CYS A 7 13.60 -41.70 -14.61
CA CYS A 7 14.28 -40.82 -13.67
C CYS A 7 13.45 -39.54 -13.54
N THR A 8 12.67 -39.40 -12.48
CA THR A 8 12.25 -38.08 -12.00
C THR A 8 13.45 -37.47 -11.25
N PRO A 9 13.99 -36.31 -11.67
CA PRO A 9 15.06 -35.66 -10.92
C PRO A 9 14.48 -35.06 -9.64
N ALA A 10 15.30 -35.03 -8.59
CA ALA A 10 14.98 -34.69 -7.20
C ALA A 10 14.61 -33.21 -6.94
N TRP A 11 13.94 -32.52 -7.88
CA TRP A 11 13.38 -31.16 -7.66
C TRP A 11 11.90 -31.17 -7.24
N ALA A 12 11.30 -32.36 -7.09
CA ALA A 12 9.97 -32.50 -6.53
C ALA A 12 10.05 -32.76 -5.01
N ILE A 13 9.65 -31.76 -4.24
CA ILE A 13 9.47 -31.72 -2.77
C ILE A 13 10.75 -31.38 -1.98
N GLU A 14 11.03 -30.07 -1.84
CA GLU A 14 11.01 -29.41 -0.53
C GLU A 14 10.46 -27.96 -0.72
N PRO A 15 9.44 -27.54 0.04
CA PRO A 15 8.94 -26.17 0.00
C PRO A 15 9.90 -25.27 0.79
N CYS A 16 10.56 -24.33 0.10
CA CYS A 16 11.31 -23.19 0.66
C CYS A 16 12.27 -23.53 1.82
N ASP A 17 13.59 -23.49 1.58
CA ASP A 17 14.57 -23.46 2.68
C ASP A 17 14.18 -22.32 3.67
N PRO A 18 13.81 -22.64 4.92
CA PRO A 18 13.34 -21.66 5.89
C PRO A 18 14.35 -20.56 6.18
N ARG A 19 15.65 -20.79 5.90
CA ARG A 19 16.73 -19.81 6.08
C ARG A 19 16.72 -18.72 5.01
N TYR A 20 16.21 -19.02 3.81
CA TYR A 20 16.03 -18.04 2.73
C TYR A 20 14.75 -17.24 2.92
N GLN A 21 13.67 -17.87 3.39
CA GLN A 21 12.48 -17.15 3.84
C GLN A 21 12.83 -16.25 5.03
N SER A 22 13.60 -16.72 6.01
CA SER A 22 13.96 -15.90 7.18
C SER A 22 14.88 -14.73 6.82
N GLN A 23 15.86 -14.89 5.92
CA GLN A 23 16.71 -13.77 5.50
C GLN A 23 15.97 -12.77 4.60
N ALA A 24 15.08 -13.22 3.72
CA ALA A 24 14.28 -12.33 2.89
C ALA A 24 13.21 -11.60 3.73
N VAL A 25 12.57 -12.28 4.69
CA VAL A 25 11.62 -11.69 5.64
C VAL A 25 12.32 -10.77 6.63
N GLU A 26 13.47 -11.14 7.19
CA GLU A 26 14.26 -10.27 8.07
C GLU A 26 14.77 -9.05 7.30
N ARG A 27 15.16 -9.19 6.03
CA ARG A 27 15.48 -8.04 5.15
C ARG A 27 14.24 -7.23 4.75
N MET A 28 13.06 -7.83 4.75
CA MET A 28 11.80 -7.18 4.40
C MET A 28 11.18 -6.42 5.57
N GLU A 29 11.18 -6.99 6.78
CA GLU A 29 10.87 -6.28 8.03
C GLU A 29 11.88 -5.16 8.23
N ARG A 30 13.17 -5.40 7.90
CA ARG A 30 14.18 -4.35 7.87
C ARG A 30 13.96 -3.35 6.74
N LEU A 31 13.36 -3.72 5.61
CA LEU A 31 12.97 -2.79 4.55
C LEU A 31 11.78 -1.95 4.99
N GLU A 32 10.70 -2.53 5.51
CA GLU A 32 9.56 -1.78 6.07
C GLU A 32 10.01 -0.86 7.24
N PHE A 33 10.99 -1.30 8.04
CA PHE A 33 11.64 -0.50 9.07
C PHE A 33 12.55 0.61 8.49
N LEU A 34 13.42 0.28 7.52
CA LEU A 34 14.23 1.27 6.78
C LEU A 34 13.34 2.27 6.03
N MET A 35 12.11 1.86 5.69
CA MET A 35 11.18 2.66 4.94
C MET A 35 10.37 3.60 5.83
N THR A 36 10.06 3.17 7.05
CA THR A 36 9.62 4.08 8.12
C THR A 36 10.72 5.07 8.51
N GLU A 37 12.01 4.70 8.41
CA GLU A 37 13.13 5.67 8.47
C GLU A 37 13.23 6.55 7.19
N THR A 38 12.68 6.13 6.04
CA THR A 38 12.64 6.98 4.82
C THR A 38 11.44 7.91 4.74
N ASP A 39 10.40 7.72 5.56
CA ASP A 39 9.37 8.75 5.74
C ASP A 39 10.02 10.06 6.27
N ASP A 40 11.10 9.96 7.06
CA ASP A 40 11.95 11.10 7.46
C ASP A 40 12.75 11.71 6.29
N VAL A 41 13.05 10.92 5.25
CA VAL A 41 13.73 11.38 4.02
C VAL A 41 12.76 12.10 3.08
N ILE A 42 11.48 11.72 3.06
CA ILE A 42 10.42 12.46 2.37
C ILE A 42 10.12 13.77 3.13
N ALA A 43 10.26 13.79 4.46
CA ALA A 43 10.23 15.00 5.28
C ALA A 43 11.51 15.85 5.20
N ALA A 44 12.56 15.39 4.50
CA ALA A 44 13.82 16.09 4.45
C ALA A 44 13.74 17.37 3.61
N THR A 45 14.05 18.50 4.24
CA THR A 45 13.91 19.85 3.68
C THR A 45 15.02 20.25 2.69
N SER A 46 15.95 19.34 2.37
CA SER A 46 17.09 19.63 1.48
C SER A 46 17.17 18.68 0.29
N GLU A 47 17.45 19.24 -0.88
CA GLU A 47 17.66 18.52 -2.15
C GLU A 47 18.68 17.37 -2.03
N GLN A 48 19.72 17.56 -1.21
CA GLN A 48 20.76 16.55 -0.97
C GLN A 48 20.20 15.29 -0.32
N SER A 49 19.32 15.42 0.68
CA SER A 49 18.75 14.26 1.38
C SER A 49 17.80 13.46 0.48
N VAL A 50 17.04 14.16 -0.38
CA VAL A 50 16.20 13.53 -1.41
C VAL A 50 17.06 12.71 -2.38
N LEU A 51 18.18 13.28 -2.83
CA LEU A 51 19.11 12.58 -3.73
C LEU A 51 19.76 11.35 -3.07
N ASP A 52 20.14 11.46 -1.80
CA ASP A 52 20.72 10.36 -1.04
C ASP A 52 19.70 9.23 -0.80
N GLY A 53 18.44 9.58 -0.50
CA GLY A 53 17.33 8.62 -0.43
C GLY A 53 17.10 7.90 -1.75
N ARG A 54 17.05 8.65 -2.86
CA ARG A 54 16.94 8.08 -4.21
C ARG A 54 18.08 7.11 -4.49
N ARG A 55 19.33 7.46 -4.16
CA ARG A 55 20.50 6.58 -4.34
C ARG A 55 20.36 5.29 -3.53
N SER A 56 19.99 5.39 -2.26
CA SER A 56 19.80 4.24 -1.39
C SER A 56 18.77 3.25 -1.96
N LEU A 57 17.60 3.74 -2.41
CA LEU A 57 16.56 2.89 -2.99
C LEU A 57 17.01 2.20 -4.28
N HIS A 58 17.77 2.89 -5.15
CA HIS A 58 18.34 2.28 -6.35
C HIS A 58 19.34 1.16 -6.02
N GLU A 59 20.18 1.34 -4.99
CA GLU A 59 21.10 0.30 -4.53
C GLU A 59 20.37 -0.93 -3.99
N HIS A 60 19.27 -0.73 -3.26
CA HIS A 60 18.41 -1.82 -2.80
C HIS A 60 17.76 -2.56 -3.97
N ILE A 61 17.23 -1.84 -4.97
CA ILE A 61 16.65 -2.44 -6.17
C ILE A 61 17.70 -3.28 -6.92
N ALA A 62 18.94 -2.79 -7.06
CA ALA A 62 20.02 -3.55 -7.70
C ALA A 62 20.30 -4.89 -6.99
N ARG A 63 20.45 -4.87 -5.66
CA ARG A 63 20.65 -6.09 -4.85
C ARG A 63 19.47 -7.06 -4.91
N LEU A 64 18.25 -6.54 -4.91
CA LEU A 64 17.05 -7.37 -5.04
C LEU A 64 16.97 -8.02 -6.43
N ARG A 65 17.38 -7.32 -7.49
CA ARG A 65 17.45 -7.89 -8.85
C ARG A 65 18.45 -9.04 -8.94
N GLU A 66 19.62 -8.92 -8.33
CA GLU A 66 20.57 -10.05 -8.21
C GLU A 66 19.93 -11.25 -7.50
N CYS A 67 19.15 -11.01 -6.44
CA CYS A 67 18.42 -12.09 -5.75
C CYS A 67 17.32 -12.71 -6.62
N ILE A 68 16.65 -11.92 -7.46
CA ILE A 68 15.62 -12.39 -8.40
C ILE A 68 16.23 -13.27 -9.50
N GLU A 69 17.46 -12.98 -9.95
CA GLU A 69 18.15 -13.86 -10.90
C GLU A 69 18.35 -15.27 -10.34
N LEU A 70 18.61 -15.37 -9.03
CA LEU A 70 18.76 -16.66 -8.34
C LEU A 70 17.41 -17.31 -7.99
N HIS A 71 16.37 -16.50 -7.75
CA HIS A 71 15.06 -16.96 -7.28
C HIS A 71 13.90 -16.23 -8.02
N PRO A 72 13.72 -16.48 -9.33
CA PRO A 72 12.84 -15.67 -10.17
C PRO A 72 11.34 -15.80 -9.85
N GLU A 73 10.96 -16.91 -9.19
CA GLU A 73 9.58 -17.22 -8.80
C GLU A 73 9.25 -16.80 -7.36
N ASN A 74 10.17 -16.15 -6.64
CA ASN A 74 9.89 -15.67 -5.29
C ASN A 74 9.08 -14.35 -5.34
N PRO A 75 7.77 -14.36 -4.98
CA PRO A 75 6.94 -13.17 -5.03
C PRO A 75 7.42 -12.06 -4.07
N GLN A 76 8.07 -12.42 -2.96
CA GLN A 76 8.52 -11.45 -1.96
C GLN A 76 9.63 -10.53 -2.47
N LEU A 77 10.51 -11.06 -3.34
CA LEU A 77 11.54 -10.24 -3.96
C LEU A 77 10.93 -9.23 -4.95
N SER A 78 9.92 -9.66 -5.71
CA SER A 78 9.19 -8.76 -6.61
C SER A 78 8.42 -7.69 -5.83
N TYR A 79 7.80 -8.06 -4.71
CA TYR A 79 7.12 -7.14 -3.81
C TYR A 79 8.07 -6.08 -3.27
N ALA A 80 9.22 -6.51 -2.74
CA ALA A 80 10.24 -5.61 -2.19
C ALA A 80 10.74 -4.59 -3.24
N VAL A 81 10.96 -5.02 -4.49
CA VAL A 81 11.34 -4.08 -5.56
C VAL A 81 10.22 -3.07 -5.84
N GLY A 82 8.97 -3.53 -5.94
CA GLY A 82 7.83 -2.63 -6.14
C GLY A 82 7.66 -1.64 -5.00
N LEU A 83 7.93 -2.07 -3.77
CA LEU A 83 7.85 -1.25 -2.59
C LEU A 83 8.96 -0.17 -2.58
N CYS A 84 10.19 -0.51 -3.00
CA CYS A 84 11.25 0.49 -3.20
C CYS A 84 10.88 1.53 -4.27
N TRP A 85 10.23 1.12 -5.36
CA TRP A 85 9.76 2.05 -6.39
C TRP A 85 8.63 2.96 -5.88
N TYR A 86 7.69 2.41 -5.11
CA TYR A 86 6.59 3.18 -4.52
C TYR A 86 7.09 4.25 -3.54
N ASN A 87 8.23 4.02 -2.89
CA ASN A 87 8.81 4.98 -1.93
C ASN A 87 9.93 5.82 -2.51
N MET A 88 10.16 5.71 -3.82
CA MET A 88 11.11 6.54 -4.53
C MET A 88 10.66 8.01 -4.44
N PRO A 89 11.55 8.97 -4.15
CA PRO A 89 11.17 10.38 -4.23
C PRO A 89 10.69 10.72 -5.64
N GLY A 90 9.50 11.33 -5.74
CA GLY A 90 8.79 11.47 -7.01
C GLY A 90 8.02 10.21 -7.41
N ALA A 91 7.55 9.41 -6.45
CA ALA A 91 6.78 8.16 -6.64
C ALA A 91 5.62 8.28 -7.64
N PHE A 92 5.08 9.49 -7.79
CA PHE A 92 3.92 9.80 -8.62
C PHE A 92 4.31 10.30 -10.03
N GLU A 93 5.62 10.44 -10.32
CA GLU A 93 6.10 10.61 -11.69
C GLU A 93 5.78 9.35 -12.50
N GLU A 94 5.36 9.53 -13.76
CA GLU A 94 4.82 8.45 -14.60
C GLU A 94 5.75 7.23 -14.68
N ASP A 95 7.06 7.46 -14.88
CA ASP A 95 8.05 6.39 -14.97
C ASP A 95 8.20 5.61 -13.66
N VAL A 96 8.18 6.31 -12.53
CA VAL A 96 8.39 5.72 -11.19
C VAL A 96 7.15 4.93 -10.76
N ALA A 97 5.96 5.51 -10.94
CA ALA A 97 4.69 4.84 -10.68
C ALA A 97 4.51 3.60 -11.57
N THR A 98 4.92 3.69 -12.84
CA THR A 98 4.88 2.56 -13.77
C THR A 98 5.76 1.41 -13.29
N GLN A 99 6.96 1.70 -12.78
CA GLN A 99 7.81 0.66 -12.19
C GLN A 99 7.16 0.03 -10.95
N ALA A 100 6.67 0.84 -10.01
CA ALA A 100 5.98 0.33 -8.82
C ALA A 100 4.81 -0.61 -9.20
N ARG A 101 3.97 -0.17 -10.14
CA ARG A 101 2.86 -0.95 -10.68
C ARG A 101 3.31 -2.29 -11.28
N GLN A 102 4.27 -2.28 -12.19
CA GLN A 102 4.75 -3.49 -12.87
C GLN A 102 5.28 -4.54 -11.88
N TRP A 103 6.00 -4.12 -10.84
CA TRP A 103 6.52 -5.02 -9.82
C TRP A 103 5.43 -5.56 -8.89
N MET A 104 4.42 -4.74 -8.57
CA MET A 104 3.25 -5.20 -7.82
C MET A 104 2.41 -6.20 -8.63
N GLU A 105 2.18 -5.94 -9.92
CA GLU A 105 1.49 -6.85 -10.84
C GLU A 105 2.25 -8.17 -11.03
N ARG A 106 3.58 -8.11 -11.15
CA ARG A 106 4.44 -9.31 -11.16
C ARG A 106 4.28 -10.11 -9.87
N THR A 107 4.27 -9.45 -8.71
CA THR A 107 4.04 -10.11 -7.42
C THR A 107 2.70 -10.83 -7.39
N LEU A 108 1.64 -10.17 -7.86
CA LEU A 108 0.29 -10.75 -7.89
C LEU A 108 0.14 -11.85 -8.94
N THR A 109 0.97 -11.85 -9.99
CA THR A 109 1.06 -12.96 -10.96
C THR A 109 1.67 -14.20 -10.31
N LEU A 110 2.74 -14.03 -9.53
CA LEU A 110 3.41 -15.12 -8.82
C LEU A 110 2.61 -15.61 -7.58
N ALA A 111 1.95 -14.69 -6.89
CA ALA A 111 1.16 -14.95 -5.70
C ALA A 111 -0.16 -14.14 -5.71
N PRO A 112 -1.24 -14.70 -6.30
CA PRO A 112 -2.53 -14.03 -6.38
C PRO A 112 -3.18 -13.69 -5.03
N ASN A 113 -2.72 -14.23 -3.91
CA ASN A 113 -3.20 -13.92 -2.56
C ASN A 113 -2.24 -13.00 -1.78
N HIS A 114 -1.31 -12.32 -2.46
CA HIS A 114 -0.37 -11.39 -1.81
C HIS A 114 -1.05 -10.06 -1.45
N HIS A 115 -1.72 -10.02 -0.30
CA HIS A 115 -2.57 -8.88 0.10
C HIS A 115 -1.81 -7.57 0.33
N HIS A 116 -0.55 -7.62 0.78
CA HIS A 116 0.29 -6.42 0.86
C HIS A 116 0.57 -5.82 -0.53
N ALA A 117 0.91 -6.65 -1.51
CA ALA A 117 1.16 -6.16 -2.88
C ALA A 117 -0.11 -5.61 -3.52
N ARG A 118 -1.26 -6.21 -3.20
CA ARG A 118 -2.55 -5.67 -3.63
C ARG A 118 -2.85 -4.32 -2.98
N LEU A 119 -2.61 -4.16 -1.69
CA LEU A 119 -2.75 -2.88 -0.99
C LEU A 119 -1.88 -1.81 -1.67
N TYR A 120 -0.59 -2.09 -1.88
CA TYR A 120 0.32 -1.13 -2.51
C TYR A 120 0.04 -0.88 -4.00
N LEU A 121 -0.48 -1.86 -4.75
CA LEU A 121 -1.00 -1.59 -6.09
C LEU A 121 -2.18 -0.60 -6.05
N GLY A 122 -3.08 -0.77 -5.06
CA GLY A 122 -4.17 0.16 -4.84
C GLY A 122 -3.68 1.57 -4.47
N HIS A 123 -2.62 1.68 -3.67
CA HIS A 123 -1.94 2.95 -3.40
C HIS A 123 -1.37 3.58 -4.68
N VAL A 124 -0.64 2.83 -5.51
CA VAL A 124 -0.12 3.34 -6.78
C VAL A 124 -1.26 3.87 -7.66
N CYS A 125 -2.37 3.13 -7.78
CA CYS A 125 -3.55 3.59 -8.51
C CYS A 125 -4.18 4.84 -7.88
N PHE A 126 -4.24 4.91 -6.55
CA PHE A 126 -4.74 6.08 -5.84
C PHE A 126 -3.87 7.29 -6.12
N ASP A 127 -2.57 7.21 -5.84
CA ASP A 127 -1.70 8.38 -5.92
C ASP A 127 -1.49 8.89 -7.36
N THR A 128 -1.67 8.03 -8.37
CA THR A 128 -1.66 8.42 -9.80
C THR A 128 -3.01 8.91 -10.32
N GLY A 129 -4.05 8.95 -9.48
CA GLY A 129 -5.38 9.42 -9.83
C GLY A 129 -6.25 8.43 -10.60
N ALA A 130 -5.83 7.17 -10.70
CA ALA A 130 -6.63 6.07 -11.24
C ALA A 130 -7.66 5.57 -10.20
N TRP A 131 -8.53 6.46 -9.72
CA TRP A 131 -9.47 6.20 -8.63
C TRP A 131 -10.34 4.95 -8.81
N PRO A 132 -10.95 4.69 -10.00
CA PRO A 132 -11.74 3.48 -10.20
C PRO A 132 -10.92 2.19 -10.06
N GLU A 133 -9.67 2.19 -10.52
CA GLU A 133 -8.75 1.04 -10.39
C GLU A 133 -8.31 0.85 -8.93
N ALA A 134 -8.11 1.95 -8.19
CA ALA A 134 -7.82 1.90 -6.76
C ALA A 134 -8.96 1.23 -5.98
N VAL A 135 -10.22 1.64 -6.24
CA VAL A 135 -11.41 1.02 -5.63
C VAL A 135 -11.47 -0.48 -5.90
N GLU A 136 -11.34 -0.89 -7.16
CA GLU A 136 -11.35 -2.30 -7.54
C GLU A 136 -10.23 -3.07 -6.83
N THR A 137 -9.01 -2.53 -6.84
CA THR A 137 -7.84 -3.17 -6.25
C THR A 137 -7.97 -3.33 -4.74
N PHE A 138 -8.37 -2.27 -4.03
CA PHE A 138 -8.59 -2.30 -2.59
C PHE A 138 -9.70 -3.29 -2.20
N SER A 139 -10.80 -3.34 -2.94
CA SER A 139 -11.94 -4.23 -2.65
C SER A 139 -11.60 -5.72 -2.72
N ARG A 140 -10.51 -6.07 -3.42
CA ARG A 140 -10.00 -7.45 -3.55
C ARG A 140 -9.09 -7.86 -2.38
N VAL A 141 -8.85 -6.98 -1.41
CA VAL A 141 -8.24 -7.35 -0.12
C VAL A 141 -9.35 -7.85 0.82
N PRO A 142 -9.28 -9.08 1.35
CA PRO A 142 -10.31 -9.60 2.22
C PRO A 142 -10.46 -8.74 3.48
N ASN A 143 -11.71 -8.40 3.82
CA ASN A 143 -12.02 -7.65 5.04
C ASN A 143 -11.40 -8.31 6.29
N GLY A 144 -10.78 -7.49 7.14
CA GLY A 144 -10.16 -7.94 8.38
C GLY A 144 -8.88 -8.73 8.20
N PHE A 145 -8.30 -8.79 6.99
CA PHE A 145 -7.08 -9.55 6.73
C PHE A 145 -5.93 -9.06 7.60
N PHE A 146 -5.68 -7.76 7.63
CA PHE A 146 -4.55 -7.20 8.35
C PHE A 146 -4.75 -7.30 9.87
N GLY A 147 -5.98 -7.14 10.34
CA GLY A 147 -6.33 -7.33 11.75
C GLY A 147 -6.12 -8.76 12.24
N ARG A 148 -6.31 -9.77 11.39
CA ARG A 148 -5.99 -11.18 11.74
C ARG A 148 -4.50 -11.43 11.93
N ILE A 149 -3.63 -10.59 11.35
CA ILE A 149 -2.18 -10.64 11.52
C ILE A 149 -1.65 -9.54 12.45
N GLY A 150 -2.51 -8.92 13.26
CA GLY A 150 -2.11 -7.94 14.28
C GLY A 150 -1.88 -6.52 13.77
N GLN A 151 -2.41 -6.18 12.60
CA GLN A 151 -2.25 -4.87 11.95
C GLN A 151 -3.63 -4.22 11.71
N ARG A 152 -4.48 -4.10 12.75
CA ARG A 152 -5.87 -3.66 12.58
C ARG A 152 -5.95 -2.23 12.04
N TRP A 153 -4.99 -1.37 12.39
CA TRP A 153 -4.84 -0.04 11.81
C TRP A 153 -4.84 -0.03 10.27
N ARG A 154 -4.25 -1.05 9.64
CA ARG A 154 -4.15 -1.15 8.18
C ARG A 154 -5.49 -1.51 7.54
N ASP A 155 -6.34 -2.28 8.22
CA ASP A 155 -7.72 -2.50 7.75
C ASP A 155 -8.55 -1.20 7.80
N LEU A 156 -8.33 -0.38 8.83
CA LEU A 156 -8.98 0.94 8.95
C LEU A 156 -8.46 1.90 7.88
N LYS A 157 -7.14 1.93 7.64
CA LYS A 157 -6.54 2.74 6.58
C LYS A 157 -7.00 2.33 5.18
N LEU A 158 -7.05 1.03 4.91
CA LEU A 158 -7.60 0.49 3.66
C LEU A 158 -9.05 0.94 3.43
N ALA A 159 -9.86 0.99 4.49
CA ALA A 159 -11.25 1.44 4.40
C ALA A 159 -11.37 2.93 4.10
N GLU A 160 -10.55 3.75 4.76
CA GLU A 160 -10.43 5.18 4.48
C GLU A 160 -10.02 5.42 3.02
N LEU A 161 -8.96 4.77 2.54
CA LEU A 161 -8.48 4.89 1.17
C LEU A 161 -9.53 4.45 0.14
N THR A 162 -10.24 3.35 0.42
CA THR A 162 -11.35 2.89 -0.43
C THR A 162 -12.48 3.92 -0.47
N PHE A 163 -12.83 4.52 0.66
CA PHE A 163 -13.84 5.58 0.74
C PHE A 163 -13.40 6.82 -0.06
N CYS A 164 -12.16 7.30 0.15
CA CYS A 164 -11.60 8.43 -0.57
C CYS A 164 -11.52 8.18 -2.08
N ALA A 165 -11.14 6.97 -2.50
CA ALA A 165 -11.07 6.61 -3.91
C ALA A 165 -12.47 6.63 -4.55
N ARG A 166 -13.48 6.09 -3.85
CA ARG A 166 -14.88 6.17 -4.30
C ARG A 166 -15.37 7.62 -4.39
N LEU A 167 -15.05 8.43 -3.38
CA LEU A 167 -15.40 9.85 -3.34
C LEU A 167 -14.81 10.62 -4.52
N LYS A 168 -13.50 10.44 -4.80
CA LYS A 168 -12.81 11.09 -5.92
C LYS A 168 -13.26 10.55 -7.29
N ALA A 169 -13.59 9.27 -7.40
CA ALA A 169 -14.09 8.67 -8.63
C ALA A 169 -15.49 9.19 -9.00
N ASN A 170 -16.39 9.25 -8.01
CA ASN A 170 -17.75 9.74 -8.20
C ASN A 170 -18.34 10.23 -6.86
N PRO A 171 -18.32 11.55 -6.58
CA PRO A 171 -18.80 12.09 -5.31
C PRO A 171 -20.28 11.80 -5.03
N THR A 172 -21.09 11.68 -6.09
CA THR A 172 -22.53 11.40 -5.97
C THR A 172 -22.84 9.94 -5.61
N SER A 173 -21.84 9.06 -5.71
CA SER A 173 -21.97 7.64 -5.32
C SER A 173 -21.80 7.38 -3.83
N ILE A 174 -21.39 8.40 -3.07
CA ILE A 174 -21.18 8.31 -1.62
C ILE A 174 -22.45 8.71 -0.89
N SER A 175 -22.87 7.88 0.05
CA SER A 175 -24.01 8.12 0.93
C SER A 175 -23.57 8.49 2.36
N VAL A 176 -24.50 9.06 3.13
CA VAL A 176 -24.32 9.30 4.58
C VAL A 176 -23.99 7.99 5.30
N GLU A 177 -24.58 6.87 4.87
CA GLU A 177 -24.36 5.57 5.48
C GLU A 177 -22.95 5.01 5.21
N ASP A 178 -22.40 5.26 4.01
CA ASP A 178 -21.01 4.91 3.70
C ASP A 178 -20.05 5.62 4.66
N PHE A 179 -20.26 6.93 4.87
CA PHE A 179 -19.44 7.71 5.78
C PHE A 179 -19.63 7.28 7.23
N ARG A 180 -20.89 7.08 7.67
CA ARG A 180 -21.21 6.61 9.03
C ARG A 180 -20.51 5.27 9.32
N THR A 181 -20.52 4.35 8.36
CA THR A 181 -19.81 3.07 8.48
C THR A 181 -18.31 3.27 8.70
N LEU A 182 -17.67 4.21 7.98
CA LEU A 182 -16.26 4.54 8.18
C LEU A 182 -16.02 5.19 9.55
N ALA A 183 -16.82 6.18 9.92
CA ALA A 183 -16.72 6.89 11.19
C ALA A 183 -16.89 5.96 12.40
N ASP A 184 -17.89 5.06 12.37
CA ASP A 184 -18.13 4.06 13.41
C ASP A 184 -16.89 3.15 13.60
N ARG A 185 -16.19 2.81 12.51
CA ARG A 185 -14.94 2.03 12.59
C ARG A 185 -13.80 2.80 13.23
N TYR A 186 -13.67 4.11 12.96
CA TYR A 186 -12.68 4.96 13.64
C TYR A 186 -12.96 5.05 15.14
N LEU A 187 -14.22 5.33 15.51
CA LEU A 187 -14.62 5.49 16.90
C LEU A 187 -14.52 4.17 17.71
N ALA A 188 -14.70 3.02 17.05
CA ALA A 188 -14.61 1.71 17.67
C ALA A 188 -13.18 1.12 17.73
N ALA A 189 -12.21 1.68 16.98
CA ALA A 189 -10.83 1.17 16.98
C ALA A 189 -10.12 1.50 18.30
N ASP A 190 -9.26 0.60 18.79
CA ASP A 190 -8.40 0.91 19.94
C ASP A 190 -7.37 1.99 19.55
N GLU A 191 -6.94 2.81 20.51
CA GLU A 191 -6.03 3.95 20.27
C GLU A 191 -4.75 3.54 19.51
N VAL A 192 -4.15 2.40 19.87
CA VAL A 192 -2.95 1.85 19.22
C VAL A 192 -3.16 1.43 17.76
N ASP A 193 -4.42 1.16 17.38
CA ASP A 193 -4.82 0.69 16.06
C ASP A 193 -5.63 1.75 15.29
N ARG A 194 -5.68 2.99 15.81
CA ARG A 194 -6.47 4.07 15.26
C ARG A 194 -5.54 5.12 14.63
N PRO A 195 -5.16 4.98 13.34
CA PRO A 195 -4.41 6.01 12.65
C PRO A 195 -5.25 7.28 12.54
N MET A 196 -4.61 8.42 12.26
CA MET A 196 -5.33 9.63 11.93
C MET A 196 -5.95 9.52 10.51
N PRO A 197 -7.20 9.96 10.28
CA PRO A 197 -7.83 9.96 8.96
C PRO A 197 -7.29 11.08 8.04
N GLU A 198 -5.97 11.15 7.84
CA GLU A 198 -5.31 12.21 7.07
C GLU A 198 -5.74 12.23 5.59
N GLU A 199 -5.95 11.05 4.99
CA GLU A 199 -6.30 10.98 3.57
C GLU A 199 -7.74 11.41 3.32
N LEU A 200 -8.63 11.23 4.30
CA LEU A 200 -9.97 11.76 4.29
C LEU A 200 -9.94 13.29 4.29
N VAL A 201 -9.14 13.90 5.16
CA VAL A 201 -8.97 15.36 5.23
C VAL A 201 -8.39 15.90 3.93
N ARG A 202 -7.24 15.36 3.49
CA ARG A 202 -6.59 15.75 2.23
C ARG A 202 -7.50 15.60 1.02
N SER A 203 -8.31 14.54 0.98
CA SER A 203 -9.25 14.31 -0.12
C SER A 203 -10.33 15.38 -0.20
N ILE A 204 -10.89 15.79 0.94
CA ILE A 204 -11.90 16.85 1.01
C ILE A 204 -11.29 18.20 0.64
N GLU A 205 -10.11 18.53 1.14
CA GLU A 205 -9.40 19.78 0.83
C GLU A 205 -9.09 19.89 -0.66
N SER A 206 -8.48 18.86 -1.24
CA SER A 206 -8.18 18.79 -2.67
C SER A 206 -9.44 18.96 -3.53
N MET A 207 -10.59 18.43 -3.11
CA MET A 207 -11.85 18.60 -3.82
C MET A 207 -12.48 19.98 -3.65
N ARG A 208 -12.19 20.69 -2.55
CA ARG A 208 -12.63 22.09 -2.36
C ARG A 208 -11.87 23.05 -3.27
N GLU A 209 -10.63 22.73 -3.57
CA GLU A 209 -9.78 23.53 -4.47
C GLU A 209 -10.18 23.36 -5.95
N ASP A 210 -10.79 22.23 -6.32
CA ASP A 210 -11.28 21.96 -7.67
C ASP A 210 -12.68 22.57 -7.89
N PRO A 211 -12.83 23.61 -8.75
CA PRO A 211 -14.11 24.25 -9.01
C PRO A 211 -15.17 23.34 -9.65
N SER A 212 -14.74 22.23 -10.26
CA SER A 212 -15.61 21.26 -10.92
C SER A 212 -16.10 20.16 -9.97
N SER A 213 -15.43 20.00 -8.82
CA SER A 213 -15.78 19.03 -7.80
C SER A 213 -16.74 19.62 -6.78
N LYS A 214 -17.62 18.78 -6.23
CA LYS A 214 -18.53 19.17 -5.15
C LYS A 214 -18.49 18.13 -4.05
N VAL A 215 -17.83 18.49 -2.94
CA VAL A 215 -17.97 17.74 -1.69
C VAL A 215 -19.38 17.97 -1.13
N PRO A 216 -20.12 16.92 -0.76
CA PRO A 216 -21.41 17.11 -0.11
C PRO A 216 -21.25 17.82 1.23
N ALA A 217 -22.05 18.87 1.49
CA ALA A 217 -21.97 19.64 2.75
C ALA A 217 -22.17 18.78 4.02
N TRP A 218 -22.97 17.70 3.92
CA TRP A 218 -23.14 16.76 5.02
C TRP A 218 -21.84 16.00 5.34
N LEU A 219 -21.00 15.74 4.33
CA LEU A 219 -19.74 15.03 4.49
C LEU A 219 -18.70 15.94 5.16
N GLU A 220 -18.60 17.20 4.74
CA GLU A 220 -17.69 18.18 5.38
C GLU A 220 -17.99 18.32 6.88
N LYS A 221 -19.27 18.48 7.21
CA LYS A 221 -19.71 18.52 8.61
C LYS A 221 -19.39 17.21 9.32
N GLY A 222 -19.71 16.07 8.71
CA GLY A 222 -19.46 14.75 9.30
C GLY A 222 -17.98 14.50 9.60
N VAL A 223 -17.08 14.91 8.72
CA VAL A 223 -15.63 14.81 8.95
C VAL A 223 -15.19 15.72 10.10
N THR A 224 -15.69 16.96 10.16
CA THR A 224 -15.42 17.87 11.28
C THR A 224 -15.85 17.25 12.62
N ASP A 225 -17.09 16.72 12.68
CA ASP A 225 -17.64 16.08 13.88
C ASP A 225 -16.83 14.83 14.28
N LEU A 226 -16.36 14.04 13.31
CA LEU A 226 -15.49 12.89 13.54
C LEU A 226 -14.15 13.31 14.15
N LEU A 227 -13.48 14.31 13.57
CA LEU A 227 -12.17 14.78 14.06
C LEU A 227 -12.27 15.34 15.49
N SER A 228 -13.31 16.11 15.81
CA SER A 228 -13.55 16.57 17.18
C SER A 228 -13.77 15.42 18.16
N SER A 229 -14.45 14.35 17.73
CA SER A 229 -14.69 13.16 18.56
C SER A 229 -13.44 12.31 18.77
N LEU A 230 -12.47 12.42 17.87
CA LEU A 230 -11.16 11.77 17.97
C LEU A 230 -10.15 12.59 18.80
N GLU A 231 -10.58 13.71 19.40
CA GLU A 231 -9.73 14.64 20.16
C GLU A 231 -8.53 15.17 19.36
N VAL A 232 -8.70 15.31 18.05
CA VAL A 232 -7.66 15.86 17.17
C VAL A 232 -7.54 17.36 17.40
N PRO A 233 -6.33 17.91 17.66
CA PRO A 233 -6.15 19.35 17.79
C PRO A 233 -6.59 20.11 16.54
N ASP A 234 -7.16 21.31 16.71
CA ASP A 234 -7.61 22.18 15.59
C ASP A 234 -6.48 22.57 14.61
N SER A 235 -5.22 22.38 15.00
CA SER A 235 -4.04 22.55 14.14
C SER A 235 -3.56 21.19 13.64
N PHE A 236 -4.15 20.73 12.54
CA PHE A 236 -3.66 19.62 11.75
C PHE A 236 -3.60 20.05 10.28
#